data_AF-A0A958K6Z6-F1
#
_entry.id   AF-A0A958K6Z6-F1
#
_cell.length_a   1.000
_cell.length_b   1.000
_cell.length_c   1.000
_cell.angle_alpha   90.00
_cell.angle_beta   90.00
_cell.angle_gamma   90.00
#
_symmetry.space_group_name_H-M   'P 1'
#
loop_
_entity.id
_entity.type
_entity.pdbx_description
1 polymer ?
#
loop_
_entity_poly.entity_id
_entity_poly.type
_entity_poly.pdbx_seq_one_letter_code
_entity_poly.pdbx_strand_id
1 'polypeptide(L)'
;LVSLSWVFGPRIATALLKNHERTRQTIENTSKGFPQSFRCIASITFLSLCFHSFQIFLHWIICIGLNAPVPITVLFTTIPFINIFSSLPVSWNGLGVRESGYIFFLTPFYLTQEQVIAMGALWLLAATISSGIGGILSFLTRDDKVTSLLAPPSGDTA
;
A
#
# COMPACT_ATOMS: atom_id res chain seq x y z
N LEU A 1 -7.67 8.54 -3.95
CA LEU A 1 -6.76 8.96 -5.06
C LEU A 1 -6.55 7.86 -6.09
N VAL A 2 -6.20 6.62 -5.71
CA VAL A 2 -6.08 5.47 -6.63
C VAL A 2 -7.34 5.20 -7.47
N SER A 3 -8.52 5.33 -6.87
CA SER A 3 -9.82 5.12 -7.52
C SER A 3 -10.16 6.18 -8.59
N LEU A 4 -9.69 7.43 -8.43
CA LEU A 4 -9.86 8.48 -9.44
C LEU A 4 -8.90 8.29 -10.62
N SER A 5 -7.64 7.91 -10.35
CA SER A 5 -6.67 7.53 -11.39
C SER A 5 -7.14 6.34 -12.22
N TRP A 6 -7.99 5.48 -11.66
CA TRP A 6 -8.54 4.30 -12.34
C TRP A 6 -9.75 4.60 -13.22
N VAL A 7 -10.63 5.53 -12.83
CA VAL A 7 -11.77 5.96 -13.66
C VAL A 7 -11.28 6.85 -14.81
N PHE A 8 -10.28 7.69 -14.56
CA PHE A 8 -9.72 8.60 -15.57
C PHE A 8 -8.56 8.01 -16.37
N GLY A 9 -7.84 7.01 -15.84
CA GLY A 9 -6.72 6.34 -16.50
C GLY A 9 -7.02 5.85 -17.92
N PRO A 10 -8.07 5.05 -18.16
CA PRO A 10 -8.39 4.58 -19.51
C PRO A 10 -8.83 5.73 -20.43
N ARG A 11 -9.47 6.78 -19.92
CA ARG A 11 -9.87 7.97 -20.70
C ARG A 11 -8.68 8.85 -21.08
N ILE A 12 -7.72 9.03 -20.19
CA ILE A 12 -6.49 9.81 -20.43
C ILE A 12 -5.54 9.01 -21.35
N ALA A 13 -5.41 7.70 -21.13
CA ALA A 13 -4.59 6.83 -21.98
C ALA A 13 -5.12 6.73 -23.42
N THR A 14 -6.44 6.65 -23.61
CA THR A 14 -7.05 6.65 -24.97
C THR A 14 -6.99 8.02 -25.64
N ALA A 15 -7.01 9.13 -24.88
CA ALA A 15 -6.82 10.47 -25.42
C ALA A 15 -5.38 10.74 -25.86
N LEU A 16 -4.37 10.23 -25.13
CA LEU A 16 -2.94 10.42 -25.43
C LEU A 16 -2.39 9.44 -26.48
N LEU A 17 -2.94 8.22 -26.60
CA LEU A 17 -2.39 7.14 -27.45
C LEU A 17 -3.19 6.89 -28.74
N LYS A 18 -3.85 7.93 -29.27
CA LYS A 18 -4.76 7.85 -30.44
C LYS A 18 -4.13 7.29 -31.74
N ASN A 19 -2.82 7.04 -31.79
CA ASN A 19 -2.07 6.82 -33.05
C ASN A 19 -1.36 5.45 -33.22
N HIS A 20 -1.51 4.46 -32.34
CA HIS A 20 -0.89 3.12 -32.54
C HIS A 20 -1.88 1.96 -32.29
N GLU A 21 -2.26 1.26 -33.37
CA GLU A 21 -3.19 0.10 -33.33
C GLU A 21 -2.70 -1.04 -32.43
N ARG A 22 -1.37 -1.24 -32.32
CA ARG A 22 -0.76 -2.30 -31.50
C ARG A 22 -0.93 -2.07 -30.00
N THR A 23 -0.99 -0.81 -29.57
CA THR A 23 -1.15 -0.43 -28.16
C THR A 23 -2.60 -0.55 -27.70
N ARG A 24 -3.55 -0.41 -28.64
CA ARG A 24 -4.99 -0.50 -28.37
C ARG A 24 -5.42 -1.90 -27.92
N GLN A 25 -4.87 -2.95 -28.53
CA GLN A 25 -5.15 -4.33 -28.14
C GLN A 25 -4.58 -4.70 -26.76
N THR A 26 -3.39 -4.19 -26.42
CA THR A 26 -2.81 -4.38 -25.08
C THR A 26 -3.65 -3.67 -24.02
N ILE A 27 -4.13 -2.45 -24.30
CA ILE A 27 -4.99 -1.69 -23.39
C ILE A 27 -6.35 -2.38 -23.21
N GLU A 28 -6.97 -2.89 -24.28
CA GLU A 28 -8.24 -3.62 -24.20
C GLU A 28 -8.11 -4.95 -23.42
N ASN A 29 -7.00 -5.66 -23.56
CA ASN A 29 -6.74 -6.90 -22.82
C ASN A 29 -6.44 -6.66 -21.34
N THR A 30 -5.69 -5.61 -20.98
CA THR A 30 -5.49 -5.22 -19.58
C THR A 30 -6.77 -4.65 -18.95
N SER A 31 -7.59 -3.95 -19.74
CA SER A 31 -8.84 -3.35 -19.25
C SER A 31 -9.92 -4.37 -18.86
N LYS A 32 -9.85 -5.62 -19.36
CA LYS A 32 -10.77 -6.72 -18.99
C LYS A 32 -10.48 -7.32 -17.61
N GLY A 33 -9.24 -7.21 -17.11
CA GLY A 33 -8.85 -7.66 -15.77
C GLY A 33 -9.30 -6.72 -14.65
N PHE A 34 -9.85 -5.56 -15.00
CA PHE A 34 -10.21 -4.52 -14.05
C PHE A 34 -11.68 -4.62 -13.63
N PRO A 35 -12.00 -4.58 -12.32
CA PRO A 35 -13.38 -4.66 -11.84
C PRO A 35 -14.21 -3.49 -12.35
N GLN A 36 -15.12 -3.76 -13.29
CA GLN A 36 -16.02 -2.76 -13.86
C GLN A 36 -17.29 -2.53 -13.03
N SER A 37 -17.49 -3.33 -11.98
CA SER A 37 -18.67 -3.22 -11.12
C SER A 37 -18.43 -2.24 -9.97
N PHE A 38 -19.34 -1.29 -9.80
CA PHE A 38 -19.30 -0.32 -8.70
C PHE A 38 -19.25 -1.00 -7.32
N ARG A 39 -19.93 -2.14 -7.17
CA ARG A 39 -19.89 -2.95 -5.93
C ARG A 39 -18.49 -3.45 -5.62
N CYS A 40 -17.75 -3.97 -6.60
CA CYS A 40 -16.40 -4.45 -6.39
C CYS A 40 -15.45 -3.30 -6.02
N ILE A 41 -15.53 -2.16 -6.71
CA ILE A 41 -14.74 -0.96 -6.40
C ILE A 41 -15.04 -0.47 -4.97
N ALA A 42 -16.31 -0.43 -4.58
CA ALA A 42 -16.72 -0.04 -3.23
C ALA A 42 -16.19 -1.00 -2.17
N SER A 43 -16.30 -2.32 -2.38
CA SER A 43 -15.77 -3.33 -1.45
C SER A 43 -14.25 -3.23 -1.29
N ILE A 44 -13.50 -3.06 -2.38
CA ILE A 44 -12.05 -2.89 -2.33
C ILE A 44 -11.68 -1.61 -1.58
N THR A 45 -12.34 -0.50 -1.90
CA THR A 45 -12.09 0.79 -1.25
C THR A 45 -12.36 0.72 0.25
N PHE A 46 -13.47 0.09 0.64
CA PHE A 46 -13.82 -0.12 2.04
C PHE A 46 -12.77 -0.99 2.75
N LEU A 47 -12.37 -2.10 2.12
CA LEU A 47 -11.33 -2.97 2.67
C LEU A 47 -10.00 -2.23 2.86
N SER A 48 -9.58 -1.41 1.88
CA SER A 48 -8.39 -0.56 2.01
C SER A 48 -8.50 0.45 3.15
N LEU A 49 -9.68 1.06 3.32
CA LEU A 49 -9.92 2.02 4.40
C LEU A 49 -9.85 1.33 5.77
N CYS A 50 -10.44 0.15 5.90
CA CYS A 50 -10.34 -0.66 7.12
C CYS A 50 -8.89 -1.04 7.42
N PHE A 51 -8.14 -1.46 6.40
CA PHE A 51 -6.74 -1.82 6.53
C PHE A 51 -5.88 -0.63 7.01
N HIS A 52 -6.01 0.54 6.38
CA HIS A 52 -5.28 1.73 6.81
C HIS A 52 -5.73 2.25 8.19
N SER A 53 -7.01 2.14 8.52
CA SER A 53 -7.51 2.52 9.85
C SER A 53 -6.92 1.61 10.93
N PHE A 54 -6.86 0.29 10.67
CA PHE A 54 -6.20 -0.66 11.55
C PHE A 54 -4.70 -0.39 11.66
N GLN A 55 -4.05 -0.06 10.54
CA GLN A 55 -2.65 0.36 10.51
C GLN A 55 -2.38 1.57 11.43
N ILE A 56 -3.23 2.60 11.37
CA ILE A 56 -3.14 3.80 12.21
C ILE A 56 -3.40 3.46 13.68
N PHE A 57 -4.36 2.59 13.96
CA PHE A 57 -4.64 2.11 15.31
C PHE A 57 -3.43 1.39 15.93
N LEU A 58 -2.70 0.57 15.16
CA LEU A 58 -1.45 -0.04 15.62
C LEU A 58 -0.38 1.00 15.95
N HIS A 59 -0.25 2.06 15.15
CA HIS A 59 0.68 3.17 15.47
C HIS A 59 0.30 3.86 16.78
N TRP A 60 -1.00 4.02 17.04
CA TRP A 60 -1.48 4.59 18.30
C TRP A 60 -1.13 3.71 19.49
N ILE A 61 -1.26 2.38 19.38
CA ILE A 61 -0.80 1.43 20.41
C ILE A 61 0.69 1.57 20.66
N ILE A 62 1.50 1.72 19.60
CA ILE A 62 2.95 1.95 19.73
C ILE A 62 3.21 3.24 20.52
N CYS A 63 2.51 4.34 20.23
CA CYS A 63 2.65 5.59 20.99
C CYS A 63 2.32 5.41 22.48
N ILE A 64 1.26 4.67 22.82
CA ILE A 64 0.92 4.33 24.20
C ILE A 64 2.06 3.55 24.87
N GLY A 65 2.62 2.55 24.18
CA GLY A 65 3.75 1.75 24.67
C GLY A 65 5.02 2.56 24.90
N LEU A 66 5.20 3.66 24.14
CA LEU A 66 6.31 4.61 24.30
C LEU A 66 6.04 5.69 25.36
N ASN A 67 4.89 5.63 26.05
CA ASN A 67 4.43 6.63 27.01
C ASN A 67 4.33 8.04 26.39
N ALA A 68 3.91 8.10 25.12
CA ALA A 68 3.73 9.34 24.37
C ALA A 68 2.23 9.60 24.15
N PRO A 69 1.65 10.67 24.72
CA PRO A 69 0.22 10.95 24.64
C PRO A 69 -0.16 11.61 23.30
N VAL A 70 0.04 10.91 22.18
CA VAL A 70 -0.36 11.38 20.86
C VAL A 70 -1.88 11.15 20.68
N PRO A 71 -2.68 12.19 20.42
CA PRO A 71 -4.10 12.02 20.10
C PRO A 71 -4.27 11.20 18.82
N ILE A 72 -5.19 10.22 18.83
CA ILE A 72 -5.43 9.38 17.66
C ILE A 72 -5.83 10.19 16.42
N THR A 73 -6.52 11.32 16.60
CA THR A 73 -6.91 12.26 15.53
C THR A 73 -5.71 12.86 14.81
N VAL A 74 -4.60 13.13 15.52
CA VAL A 74 -3.35 13.60 14.92
C VAL A 74 -2.78 12.49 14.05
N LEU A 75 -2.73 11.26 14.56
CA LEU A 75 -2.21 10.09 13.80
C LEU A 75 -3.05 9.81 12.54
N PHE A 76 -4.37 9.96 12.60
CA PHE A 76 -5.25 9.81 11.43
C PHE A 76 -4.97 10.83 10.33
N THR A 77 -4.35 11.97 10.66
CA THR A 77 -3.95 12.97 9.66
C THR A 77 -2.51 12.74 9.22
N THR A 78 -1.58 12.54 10.16
CA THR A 78 -0.14 12.50 9.88
C THR A 78 0.29 11.19 9.22
N ILE A 79 -0.17 10.03 9.71
CA ILE A 79 0.27 8.72 9.23
C ILE A 79 -0.04 8.50 7.74
N PRO A 80 -1.23 8.87 7.20
CA PRO A 80 -1.47 8.77 5.76
C PRO A 80 -0.48 9.59 4.91
N PHE A 81 -0.14 10.82 5.31
CA PHE A 81 0.85 11.61 4.59
C PHE A 81 2.23 10.94 4.63
N ILE A 82 2.64 10.48 5.80
CA ILE A 82 3.92 9.79 5.97
C ILE A 82 3.97 8.52 5.12
N ASN A 83 2.90 7.72 5.11
CA ASN A 83 2.81 6.53 4.25
C ASN A 83 2.94 6.86 2.76
N ILE A 84 2.36 7.98 2.29
CA ILE A 84 2.52 8.43 0.91
C ILE A 84 4.00 8.69 0.61
N PHE A 85 4.70 9.45 1.45
CA PHE A 85 6.13 9.72 1.27
C PHE A 85 6.98 8.46 1.38
N SER A 86 6.68 7.58 2.34
CA SER A 86 7.37 6.31 2.54
C SER A 86 7.15 5.29 1.42
N SER A 87 6.10 5.46 0.61
CA SER A 87 5.85 4.61 -0.57
C SER A 87 6.72 4.97 -1.78
N LEU A 88 7.40 6.11 -1.73
CA LEU A 88 8.35 6.48 -2.78
C LEU A 88 9.52 5.48 -2.76
N PRO A 89 9.99 5.02 -3.94
CA PRO A 89 11.09 4.06 -4.06
C PRO A 89 12.45 4.72 -3.80
N VAL A 90 12.52 5.60 -2.80
CA VAL A 90 13.73 6.31 -2.37
C VAL A 90 14.43 5.57 -1.24
N SER A 91 13.71 4.70 -0.51
CA SER A 91 14.28 3.93 0.58
C SER A 91 13.63 2.56 0.77
N TRP A 92 14.33 1.67 1.48
CA TRP A 92 13.85 0.33 1.79
C TRP A 92 12.70 0.38 2.80
N ASN A 93 11.48 0.04 2.38
CA ASN A 93 10.28 0.05 3.23
C ASN A 93 10.00 1.40 3.92
N GLY A 94 10.45 2.50 3.31
CA GLY A 94 10.29 3.83 3.90
C GLY A 94 11.21 4.13 5.09
N LEU A 95 12.23 3.29 5.37
CA LEU A 95 13.26 3.58 6.37
C LEU A 95 13.94 4.93 6.06
N GLY A 96 14.19 5.73 7.09
CA GLY A 96 14.67 7.11 6.99
C GLY A 96 13.56 8.12 6.65
N VAL A 97 12.75 7.86 5.63
CA VAL A 97 11.67 8.76 5.18
C VAL A 97 10.56 8.83 6.22
N ARG A 98 10.15 7.68 6.75
CA ARG A 98 9.12 7.56 7.78
C ARG A 98 9.54 8.25 9.06
N GLU A 99 10.76 7.98 9.52
CA GLU A 99 11.32 8.57 10.73
C GLU A 99 11.46 10.09 10.57
N SER A 100 11.90 10.57 9.40
CA SER A 100 11.93 12.01 9.10
C SER A 100 10.53 12.63 9.11
N GLY A 101 9.52 11.91 8.59
CA GLY A 101 8.12 12.31 8.65
C GLY A 101 7.60 12.39 10.10
N TYR A 102 7.91 11.41 10.94
CA TYR A 102 7.58 11.44 12.36
C TYR A 102 8.27 12.58 13.10
N ILE A 103 9.55 12.85 12.80
CA ILE A 103 10.25 14.02 13.33
C ILE A 103 9.49 15.28 12.93
N PHE A 104 9.23 15.48 11.64
CA PHE A 104 8.57 16.68 11.15
C PHE A 104 7.18 16.92 11.76
N PHE A 105 6.34 15.87 11.87
CA PHE A 105 4.95 16.02 12.30
C PHE A 105 4.73 15.87 13.82
N LEU A 106 5.53 15.05 14.51
CA LEU A 106 5.23 14.62 15.87
C LEU A 106 6.24 15.10 16.92
N THR A 107 7.50 15.35 16.58
CA THR A 107 8.47 15.80 17.61
C THR A 107 8.25 17.20 18.15
N PRO A 108 7.68 18.17 17.41
CA PRO A 108 7.44 19.50 17.96
C PRO A 108 6.45 19.51 19.14
N PHE A 109 5.60 18.48 19.26
CA PHE A 109 4.47 18.51 20.20
C PHE A 109 4.29 17.24 21.03
N TYR A 110 4.72 16.06 20.55
CA TYR A 110 4.28 14.79 21.12
C TYR A 110 5.37 13.74 21.39
N LEU A 111 6.46 13.73 20.61
CA LEU A 111 7.49 12.69 20.69
C LEU A 111 8.88 13.29 20.87
N THR A 112 9.75 12.62 21.62
CA THR A 112 11.20 12.89 21.55
C THR A 112 11.81 12.21 20.33
N GLN A 113 13.03 12.61 19.96
CA GLN A 113 13.71 12.01 18.82
C GLN A 113 13.98 10.51 19.06
N GLU A 114 14.30 10.12 20.29
CA GLU A 114 14.50 8.72 20.68
C GLU A 114 13.22 7.90 20.52
N GLN A 115 12.07 8.47 20.93
CA GLN A 115 10.77 7.82 20.78
C GLN A 115 10.38 7.65 19.31
N VAL A 116 10.73 8.60 18.43
CA VAL A 116 10.49 8.46 16.99
C VAL A 116 11.27 7.29 16.40
N ILE A 117 12.56 7.16 16.75
CA ILE A 117 13.39 6.04 16.28
C ILE A 117 12.81 4.72 16.80
N ALA A 118 12.41 4.66 18.07
CA ALA A 118 11.76 3.49 18.65
C ALA A 118 10.43 3.15 17.95
N MET A 119 9.63 4.16 17.62
CA MET A 119 8.37 4.00 16.88
C MET A 119 8.60 3.41 15.49
N GLY A 120 9.58 3.93 14.74
CA GLY A 120 9.96 3.40 13.43
C GLY A 120 10.44 1.96 13.49
N ALA A 121 11.28 1.64 14.48
CA ALA A 121 11.79 0.28 14.70
C ALA A 121 10.67 -0.71 15.06
N LEU A 122 9.76 -0.35 15.98
CA LEU A 122 8.62 -1.19 16.37
C LEU A 122 7.67 -1.43 15.19
N TRP A 123 7.43 -0.40 14.37
CA TRP A 123 6.62 -0.54 13.16
C TRP A 123 7.27 -1.49 12.16
N LEU A 124 8.56 -1.34 11.89
CA LEU A 124 9.29 -2.22 10.98
C LEU A 124 9.24 -3.67 11.48
N LEU A 125 9.48 -3.90 12.78
CA LEU A 125 9.41 -5.22 13.38
C LEU A 125 8.02 -5.85 13.21
N ALA A 126 6.96 -5.10 13.51
CA ALA A 126 5.58 -5.57 13.34
C ALA A 126 5.28 -5.94 11.88
N ALA A 127 5.69 -5.09 10.93
CA ALA A 127 5.52 -5.34 9.50
C ALA A 127 6.31 -6.57 9.03
N THR A 128 7.55 -6.74 9.49
CA THR A 128 8.40 -7.89 9.18
C THR A 128 7.82 -9.19 9.72
N ILE A 129 7.34 -9.21 10.97
CA ILE A 129 6.70 -10.40 11.56
C ILE A 129 5.44 -10.75 10.79
N SER A 130 4.57 -9.78 10.52
CA SER A 130 3.33 -10.00 9.77
C SER A 130 3.61 -10.53 8.35
N SER A 131 4.58 -9.94 7.66
CA SER A 131 4.98 -10.38 6.32
C SER A 131 5.65 -11.75 6.35
N GLY A 132 6.44 -12.04 7.39
CA GLY A 132 7.08 -13.34 7.60
C GLY A 132 6.07 -14.46 7.78
N ILE A 133 5.01 -14.25 8.57
CA ILE A 133 3.90 -15.20 8.72
C ILE A 133 3.24 -15.46 7.36
N GLY A 134 2.92 -14.41 6.61
CA GLY A 134 2.35 -14.56 5.26
C GLY A 134 3.26 -15.33 4.30
N GLY A 135 4.56 -15.06 4.33
CA GLY A 135 5.57 -15.76 3.53
C GLY A 135 5.70 -17.23 3.90
N ILE A 136 5.74 -17.56 5.20
CA ILE A 136 5.80 -18.94 5.69
C ILE A 136 4.54 -19.71 5.28
N LEU A 137 3.35 -19.13 5.45
CA LEU A 137 2.10 -19.75 5.04
C LEU A 137 2.07 -20.01 3.54
N SER A 138 2.45 -19.02 2.73
CA SER A 138 2.52 -19.17 1.27
C SER A 138 3.50 -20.27 0.84
N PHE A 139 4.65 -20.38 1.51
CA PHE A 139 5.63 -21.43 1.27
C PHE A 139 5.10 -22.83 1.64
N LEU A 140 4.40 -22.96 2.79
CA LEU A 140 3.85 -24.23 3.27
C LEU A 140 2.66 -24.71 2.44
N THR A 141 1.78 -23.79 2.04
CA THR A 141 0.58 -24.11 1.27
C THR A 141 0.90 -24.43 -0.19
N ARG A 142 2.11 -24.06 -0.68
CA ARG A 142 2.48 -24.17 -2.11
C ARG A 142 1.35 -23.62 -2.97
N ASP A 143 1.10 -22.31 -2.84
CA ASP A 143 0.09 -21.63 -3.63
C ASP A 143 0.54 -21.51 -5.10
N ASP A 144 0.58 -22.65 -5.80
CA ASP A 144 0.92 -22.80 -7.21
C ASP A 144 -0.13 -22.14 -8.11
N LYS A 145 -1.33 -21.92 -7.56
CA LYS A 145 -2.50 -21.41 -8.29
C LYS A 145 -2.29 -20.01 -8.83
N VAL A 146 -1.53 -19.15 -8.15
CA VAL A 146 -1.20 -17.82 -8.67
C VAL A 146 -0.18 -17.93 -9.79
N THR A 147 0.82 -18.80 -9.64
CA THR A 147 1.86 -19.05 -10.64
C THR A 147 1.31 -19.70 -11.90
N SER A 148 0.33 -20.61 -11.78
CA SER A 148 -0.31 -21.26 -12.93
C SER A 148 -1.29 -20.35 -13.68
N LEU A 149 -1.88 -19.35 -13.01
CA LEU A 149 -2.70 -18.31 -13.65
C LEU A 149 -1.86 -17.25 -14.39
N LEU A 150 -0.59 -17.09 -14.03
CA LEU A 150 0.37 -16.18 -14.67
C LEU A 150 1.27 -16.88 -15.70
N ALA A 151 1.19 -18.21 -15.80
CA ALA A 151 1.88 -18.95 -16.84
C ALA A 151 1.32 -18.52 -18.22
N PRO A 152 2.18 -18.17 -19.19
CA PRO A 152 1.72 -17.86 -20.53
C PRO A 152 0.94 -19.06 -21.09
N PRO A 153 -0.16 -18.84 -21.84
CA PRO A 153 -0.90 -19.94 -22.44
C PRO A 153 0.08 -20.80 -23.23
N SER A 154 0.16 -22.07 -22.87
CA SER A 154 0.95 -23.06 -23.61
C SER A 154 0.47 -22.99 -25.06
N GLY A 155 1.33 -22.46 -25.94
CA GLY A 155 1.08 -22.53 -27.36
C GLY A 155 0.92 -23.99 -27.72
N ASP A 156 -0.26 -24.35 -28.23
CA ASP A 156 -0.44 -25.56 -29.02
C ASP A 156 0.52 -25.45 -30.21
N THR A 157 1.73 -25.97 -30.06
CA THR A 157 2.55 -26.38 -31.18
C THR A 157 1.96 -27.68 -31.69
N ALA A 158 1.03 -27.55 -32.63
CA ALA A 158 0.63 -28.59 -33.56
C ALA A 158 1.82 -29.04 -34.43
#